data_AF-A0A2S9FML7-F1
#
_entry.id   AF-A0A2S9FML7-F1
#
_cell.length_a   1.000
_cell.length_b   1.000
_cell.length_c   1.000
_cell.angle_alpha   90.00
_cell.angle_beta   90.00
_cell.angle_gamma   90.00
#
_symmetry.space_group_name_H-M   'P 1'
#
loop_
_entity.id
_entity.type
_entity.pdbx_description
1 polymer ?
#
loop_
_entity_poly.entity_id
_entity_poly.type
_entity_poly.pdbx_seq_one_letter_code
_entity_poly.pdbx_strand_id
1 'polypeptide(L)'
;QYRIRQGKRDRLLAEGRDPYPVAVARTHTLGELRRAYPDLAADSKTGQQVGVAGRVIFARNSGKLCFATLQEGDGAQLQAMISLDQVGQESLDAWKADVDLGDIVFVRGEVISSRRGELSVLADSWQMASKALRPLP
;
A
#
# COMPACT_ATOMS: atom_id res chain seq x y z
N GLN A 1 8.42 -1.45 20.81
CA GLN A 1 8.06 -1.23 19.38
C GLN A 1 8.99 -0.25 18.65
N TYR A 2 9.36 0.91 19.22
CA TYR A 2 10.27 1.88 18.56
C TYR A 2 11.58 1.25 18.05
N ARG A 3 12.33 0.53 18.90
CA ARG A 3 13.60 -0.10 18.51
C ARG A 3 13.48 -1.06 17.30
N ILE A 4 12.38 -1.80 17.21
CA ILE A 4 12.11 -2.72 16.08
C ILE A 4 11.92 -1.92 14.79
N ARG A 5 11.08 -0.88 14.82
CA ARG A 5 10.82 0.00 13.67
C ARG A 5 12.07 0.77 13.24
N GLN A 6 12.90 1.19 14.20
CA GLN A 6 14.21 1.79 13.92
C GLN A 6 15.14 0.79 13.23
N GLY A 7 15.23 -0.45 13.71
CA GLY A 7 16.00 -1.51 13.06
C GLY A 7 15.53 -1.80 11.63
N LYS A 8 14.22 -1.82 11.39
CA LYS A 8 13.66 -1.95 10.03
C LYS A 8 14.06 -0.79 9.12
N ARG A 9 14.01 0.47 9.61
CA ARG A 9 14.50 1.64 8.87
C ARG A 9 15.98 1.48 8.49
N ASP A 10 16.81 1.06 9.44
CA ASP A 10 18.25 0.90 9.19
C ASP A 10 18.55 -0.20 8.19
N ARG A 11 17.80 -1.30 8.24
CA ARG A 11 17.88 -2.36 7.23
C ARG A 11 17.48 -1.85 5.85
N LEU A 12 16.37 -1.12 5.72
CA LEU A 12 15.93 -0.54 4.45
C LEU A 12 17.04 0.34 3.84
N LEU A 13 17.65 1.21 4.64
CA LEU A 13 18.78 2.05 4.20
C LEU A 13 20.00 1.22 3.75
N ALA A 14 20.36 0.18 4.51
CA ALA A 14 21.49 -0.69 4.17
C ALA A 14 21.26 -1.50 2.87
N GLU A 15 20.01 -1.82 2.57
CA GLU A 15 19.58 -2.48 1.33
C GLU A 15 19.41 -1.51 0.14
N GLY A 16 19.69 -0.21 0.33
CA GLY A 16 19.52 0.82 -0.70
C GLY A 16 18.07 1.19 -0.99
N ARG A 17 17.12 0.77 -0.14
CA ARG A 17 15.70 1.12 -0.23
C ARG A 17 15.44 2.30 0.68
N ASP A 18 15.30 3.49 0.11
CA ASP A 18 15.09 4.71 0.89
C ASP A 18 13.77 4.65 1.67
N PRO A 19 13.78 4.68 3.03
CA PRO A 19 12.56 4.73 3.82
C PRO A 19 11.87 6.10 3.82
N TYR A 20 12.53 7.14 3.25
CA TYR A 20 12.05 8.52 3.17
C TYR A 20 12.42 9.16 1.81
N PRO A 21 11.95 8.60 0.67
CA PRO A 21 12.29 9.13 -0.63
C PRO A 21 11.78 10.57 -0.82
N VAL A 22 12.51 11.35 -1.60
CA VAL A 22 12.18 12.76 -1.89
C VAL A 22 10.81 12.90 -2.56
N ALA A 23 10.44 11.96 -3.42
CA ALA A 23 9.17 11.96 -4.13
C ALA A 23 8.70 10.53 -4.41
N VAL A 24 7.38 10.37 -4.43
CA VAL A 24 6.70 9.19 -4.96
C VAL A 24 5.83 9.64 -6.14
N ALA A 25 5.73 8.80 -7.18
CA ALA A 25 5.01 9.12 -8.42
C ALA A 25 3.48 9.00 -8.25
N ARG A 26 2.90 9.75 -7.30
CA ARG A 26 1.46 9.78 -7.05
C ARG A 26 0.74 10.41 -8.25
N THR A 27 -0.26 9.70 -8.76
CA THR A 27 -1.07 10.11 -9.91
C THR A 27 -2.48 10.53 -9.51
N HIS A 28 -3.03 9.94 -8.45
CA HIS A 28 -4.38 10.18 -7.97
C HIS A 28 -4.38 10.21 -6.44
N THR A 29 -5.30 10.97 -5.88
CA THR A 29 -5.72 10.89 -4.48
C THR A 29 -6.69 9.72 -4.29
N LEU A 30 -6.82 9.22 -3.07
CA LEU A 30 -7.78 8.18 -2.73
C LEU A 30 -9.22 8.67 -2.90
N GLY A 31 -9.47 9.94 -2.59
CA GLY A 31 -10.77 10.59 -2.79
C GLY A 31 -11.16 10.75 -4.26
N GLU A 32 -10.21 10.96 -5.17
CA GLU A 32 -10.47 10.93 -6.62
C GLU A 32 -10.91 9.55 -7.10
N LEU A 33 -10.20 8.50 -6.70
CA LEU A 33 -10.56 7.13 -7.10
C LEU A 33 -11.94 6.72 -6.57
N ARG A 34 -12.25 7.06 -5.31
CA ARG A 34 -13.58 6.81 -4.73
C ARG A 34 -14.70 7.51 -5.51
N ARG A 35 -14.46 8.73 -6.00
CA ARG A 35 -15.43 9.48 -6.81
C ARG A 35 -15.53 8.99 -8.25
N ALA A 36 -14.43 8.51 -8.82
CA ALA A 36 -14.39 7.97 -10.19
C ALA A 36 -15.07 6.58 -10.28
N TYR A 37 -15.05 5.81 -9.20
CA TYR A 37 -15.56 4.43 -9.16
C TYR A 37 -16.55 4.19 -8.00
N PRO A 38 -17.68 4.92 -7.94
CA PRO A 38 -18.64 4.77 -6.84
C PRO A 38 -19.37 3.42 -6.87
N ASP A 39 -19.65 2.91 -8.08
CA ASP A 39 -20.48 1.72 -8.32
C ASP A 39 -19.73 0.64 -9.11
N LEU A 40 -18.41 0.53 -8.92
CA LEU A 40 -17.61 -0.49 -9.60
C LEU A 40 -18.09 -1.89 -9.18
N ALA A 41 -18.57 -2.67 -10.16
CA ALA A 41 -19.13 -3.99 -9.91
C ALA A 41 -18.14 -4.91 -9.17
N ALA A 42 -18.63 -5.77 -8.27
CA ALA A 42 -17.79 -6.72 -7.55
C ALA A 42 -17.01 -7.65 -8.51
N ASP A 43 -15.79 -8.02 -8.12
CA ASP A 43 -14.89 -8.88 -8.91
C ASP A 43 -14.56 -8.35 -10.33
N SER A 44 -14.50 -7.03 -10.47
CA SER A 44 -14.19 -6.38 -11.75
C SER A 44 -12.81 -5.72 -11.75
N LYS A 45 -12.28 -5.57 -12.97
CA LYS A 45 -10.98 -4.98 -13.28
C LYS A 45 -11.19 -3.86 -14.29
N THR A 46 -10.56 -2.71 -14.08
CA THR A 46 -10.80 -1.51 -14.91
C THR A 46 -9.77 -1.34 -16.03
N GLY A 47 -8.61 -2.00 -15.93
CA GLY A 47 -7.43 -1.73 -16.77
C GLY A 47 -6.72 -0.41 -16.45
N GLN A 48 -7.26 0.44 -15.58
CA GLN A 48 -6.66 1.74 -15.27
C GLN A 48 -5.52 1.58 -14.26
N GLN A 49 -4.33 1.97 -14.70
CA GLN A 49 -3.12 1.99 -13.88
C GLN A 49 -3.01 3.31 -13.09
N VAL A 50 -2.79 3.21 -11.80
CA VAL A 50 -2.68 4.35 -10.89
C VAL A 50 -1.53 4.16 -9.91
N GLY A 51 -0.90 5.26 -9.53
CA GLY A 51 -0.03 5.37 -8.36
C GLY A 51 -0.73 6.16 -7.26
N VAL A 52 -0.89 5.57 -6.08
CA VAL A 52 -1.50 6.17 -4.89
C VAL A 52 -0.55 6.10 -3.71
N ALA A 53 -0.70 7.01 -2.75
CA ALA A 53 0.04 6.98 -1.51
C ALA A 53 -0.89 7.22 -0.31
N GLY A 54 -0.62 6.55 0.80
CA GLY A 54 -1.43 6.70 2.00
C GLY A 54 -0.82 6.00 3.21
N ARG A 55 -1.34 6.34 4.39
CA ARG A 55 -0.95 5.73 5.66
C ARG A 55 -1.63 4.37 5.82
N VAL A 56 -0.86 3.34 6.15
CA VAL A 56 -1.39 2.02 6.49
C VAL A 56 -2.08 2.08 7.84
N ILE A 57 -3.41 2.01 7.86
CA ILE A 57 -4.22 2.04 9.10
C ILE A 57 -4.76 0.67 9.49
N PHE A 58 -4.79 -0.26 8.54
CA PHE A 58 -5.13 -1.65 8.75
C PHE A 58 -4.28 -2.51 7.81
N ALA A 59 -3.87 -3.70 8.27
CA ALA A 59 -3.10 -4.64 7.48
C ALA A 59 -3.43 -6.08 7.86
N ARG A 60 -3.57 -6.94 6.85
CA ARG A 60 -3.77 -8.38 7.00
C ARG A 60 -2.93 -9.13 5.99
N ASN A 61 -2.00 -9.94 6.49
CA ASN A 61 -1.12 -10.77 5.67
C ASN A 61 -1.64 -12.21 5.66
N SER A 62 -1.78 -12.83 4.48
CA SER A 62 -2.29 -14.20 4.37
C SER A 62 -1.62 -14.93 3.20
N GLY A 63 -0.64 -15.78 3.48
CA GLY A 63 0.03 -16.62 2.48
C GLY A 63 0.52 -15.82 1.27
N LYS A 64 -0.16 -16.00 0.12
CA LYS A 64 0.14 -15.38 -1.18
C LYS A 64 -0.50 -14.01 -1.43
N LEU A 65 -1.26 -13.47 -0.47
CA LEU A 65 -2.00 -12.22 -0.63
C LEU A 65 -1.98 -11.40 0.66
N CYS A 66 -1.62 -10.13 0.55
CA CYS A 66 -1.69 -9.18 1.65
C CYS A 66 -2.68 -8.06 1.30
N PHE A 67 -3.41 -7.61 2.32
CA PHE A 67 -4.34 -6.51 2.23
C PHE A 67 -3.91 -5.40 3.18
N ALA A 68 -4.02 -4.17 2.75
CA ALA A 68 -3.89 -3.01 3.62
C ALA A 68 -4.94 -1.96 3.30
N THR A 69 -5.45 -1.28 4.32
CA THR A 69 -6.24 -0.07 4.14
C THR A 69 -5.31 1.12 4.23
N LEU A 70 -5.25 1.89 3.15
CA LEU A 70 -4.52 3.15 3.07
C LEU A 70 -5.46 4.30 3.39
N GLN A 71 -4.98 5.27 4.16
CA GLN A 71 -5.70 6.48 4.50
C GLN A 71 -4.90 7.73 4.14
N GLU A 72 -5.53 8.69 3.46
CA GLU A 72 -4.97 10.02 3.20
C GLU A 72 -5.30 11.01 4.34
N GLY A 73 -4.65 12.16 4.34
CA GLY A 73 -4.78 13.16 5.41
C GLY A 73 -6.18 13.79 5.54
N ASP A 74 -6.99 13.73 4.47
CA ASP A 74 -8.39 14.15 4.46
C ASP A 74 -9.36 13.07 4.99
N GLY A 75 -8.82 11.90 5.36
CA GLY A 75 -9.58 10.78 5.89
C GLY A 75 -10.05 9.78 4.83
N ALA A 76 -9.88 10.07 3.53
CA ALA A 76 -10.26 9.14 2.46
C ALA A 76 -9.47 7.82 2.58
N GLN A 77 -10.16 6.70 2.39
CA GLN A 77 -9.57 5.36 2.53
C GLN A 77 -9.75 4.52 1.28
N LEU A 78 -8.75 3.68 0.98
CA LEU A 78 -8.78 2.74 -0.14
C LEU A 78 -7.94 1.50 0.18
N GLN A 79 -8.37 0.35 -0.32
CA GLN A 79 -7.65 -0.91 -0.09
C GLN A 79 -6.49 -1.07 -1.08
N ALA A 80 -5.33 -1.49 -0.60
CA ALA A 80 -4.23 -1.99 -1.42
C ALA A 80 -4.18 -3.52 -1.32
N MET A 81 -4.04 -4.18 -2.46
CA MET A 81 -3.91 -5.64 -2.58
C MET A 81 -2.52 -5.97 -3.13
N ILE A 82 -1.71 -6.66 -2.32
CA ILE A 82 -0.35 -7.05 -2.67
C ILE A 82 -0.33 -8.58 -2.84
N SER A 83 -0.35 -9.04 -4.08
CA SER A 83 -0.44 -10.47 -4.40
C SER A 83 0.86 -11.03 -4.97
N LEU A 84 1.20 -12.26 -4.61
CA LEU A 84 2.37 -12.99 -5.13
C LEU A 84 2.45 -12.94 -6.66
N ASP A 85 1.31 -13.19 -7.32
CA ASP A 85 1.24 -13.31 -8.79
C ASP A 85 1.50 -11.97 -9.51
N GLN A 86 1.42 -10.84 -8.81
CA GLN A 86 1.62 -9.51 -9.38
C GLN A 86 2.98 -8.92 -9.02
N VAL A 87 3.35 -8.96 -7.74
CA VAL A 87 4.59 -8.32 -7.27
C VAL A 87 5.79 -9.27 -7.16
N GLY A 88 5.57 -10.58 -7.25
CA GLY A 88 6.60 -11.60 -7.04
C GLY A 88 6.91 -11.90 -5.57
N GLN A 89 7.66 -13.00 -5.33
CA GLN A 89 7.92 -13.52 -3.98
C GLN A 89 8.73 -12.54 -3.12
N GLU A 90 9.81 -12.00 -3.68
CA GLU A 90 10.71 -11.08 -2.98
C GLU A 90 9.98 -9.82 -2.49
N SER A 91 9.20 -9.18 -3.37
CA SER A 91 8.43 -7.98 -3.03
C SER A 91 7.31 -8.27 -2.02
N LEU A 92 6.65 -9.43 -2.12
CA LEU A 92 5.62 -9.84 -1.16
C LEU A 92 6.21 -10.11 0.23
N ASP A 93 7.40 -10.72 0.31
CA ASP A 93 8.07 -10.98 1.58
C ASP A 93 8.63 -9.68 2.18
N ALA A 94 9.17 -8.78 1.35
CA ALA A 94 9.55 -7.44 1.76
C ALA A 94 8.35 -6.68 2.33
N TRP A 95 7.17 -6.74 1.69
CA TRP A 95 5.95 -6.12 2.21
C TRP A 95 5.64 -6.62 3.64
N LYS A 96 5.63 -7.94 3.83
CA LYS A 96 5.34 -8.56 5.14
C LYS A 96 6.37 -8.21 6.21
N ALA A 97 7.64 -8.10 5.82
CA ALA A 97 8.74 -7.85 6.76
C ALA A 97 8.86 -6.36 7.13
N ASP A 98 8.62 -5.46 6.17
CA ASP A 98 8.98 -4.05 6.29
C ASP A 98 7.81 -3.14 6.64
N VAL A 99 6.59 -3.45 6.20
CA VAL A 99 5.44 -2.57 6.40
C VAL A 99 4.81 -2.80 7.77
N ASP A 100 4.59 -1.71 8.51
CA ASP A 100 3.91 -1.69 9.79
C ASP A 100 2.74 -0.68 9.76
N LEU A 101 1.75 -0.86 10.66
CA LEU A 101 0.71 0.13 10.87
C LEU A 101 1.32 1.51 11.18
N GLY A 102 0.79 2.54 10.54
CA GLY A 102 1.27 3.91 10.64
C GLY A 102 2.28 4.33 9.58
N ASP A 103 2.90 3.38 8.86
CA ASP A 103 3.80 3.71 7.74
C ASP A 103 3.00 4.39 6.61
N ILE A 104 3.65 5.29 5.87
CA ILE A 104 3.12 5.81 4.61
C ILE A 104 3.79 5.02 3.49
N VAL A 105 2.98 4.44 2.62
CA VAL A 105 3.43 3.65 1.48
C VAL A 105 2.90 4.25 0.18
N PHE A 106 3.64 4.06 -0.88
CA PHE A 106 3.16 4.26 -2.24
C PHE A 106 2.89 2.90 -2.88
N VAL A 107 1.77 2.80 -3.57
CA VAL A 107 1.33 1.60 -4.28
C VAL A 107 0.99 1.99 -5.71
N ARG A 108 1.55 1.26 -6.67
CA ARG A 108 1.23 1.37 -8.08
C ARG A 108 0.56 0.08 -8.56
N GLY A 109 -0.50 0.22 -9.32
CA GLY A 109 -1.15 -0.91 -9.96
C GLY A 109 -2.54 -0.58 -10.49
N GLU A 110 -3.32 -1.62 -10.72
CA GLU A 110 -4.61 -1.52 -11.39
C GLU A 110 -5.75 -1.22 -10.41
N VAL A 111 -6.67 -0.32 -10.77
CA VAL A 111 -7.92 -0.15 -10.02
C VAL A 111 -8.84 -1.33 -10.28
N ILE A 112 -9.26 -2.00 -9.22
CA ILE A 112 -10.15 -3.15 -9.25
C ILE A 112 -11.22 -3.03 -8.17
N SER A 113 -12.28 -3.84 -8.28
CA SER A 113 -13.12 -4.16 -7.15
C SER A 113 -12.86 -5.61 -6.73
N SER A 114 -12.59 -5.82 -5.44
CA SER A 114 -12.41 -7.18 -4.92
C SER A 114 -13.70 -8.01 -5.06
N ARG A 115 -13.60 -9.33 -4.82
CA ARG A 115 -14.76 -10.23 -4.76
C ARG A 115 -15.83 -9.80 -3.75
N ARG A 116 -15.46 -9.00 -2.75
CA ARG A 116 -16.39 -8.47 -1.72
C ARG A 116 -16.98 -7.11 -2.10
N GLY A 117 -16.70 -6.60 -3.30
CA GLY A 117 -17.14 -5.26 -3.72
C GLY A 117 -16.28 -4.11 -3.16
N GLU A 118 -15.09 -4.41 -2.63
CA GLU A 118 -14.22 -3.36 -2.06
C GLU A 118 -13.29 -2.78 -3.13
N LEU A 119 -13.43 -1.48 -3.41
CA LEU A 119 -12.55 -0.73 -4.30
C LEU A 119 -11.11 -0.81 -3.81
N SER A 120 -10.23 -1.32 -4.67
CA SER A 120 -8.84 -1.63 -4.35
C SER A 120 -7.88 -1.25 -5.47
N VAL A 121 -6.62 -1.02 -5.12
CA VAL A 121 -5.51 -1.04 -6.09
C VAL A 121 -4.81 -2.39 -5.97
N LEU A 122 -4.84 -3.18 -7.06
CA LEU A 122 -4.08 -4.41 -7.19
C LEU A 122 -2.66 -4.07 -7.62
N ALA A 123 -1.71 -4.17 -6.70
CA ALA A 123 -0.36 -3.64 -6.88
C ALA A 123 0.46 -4.48 -7.86
N ASP A 124 1.10 -3.81 -8.82
CA ASP A 124 2.25 -4.33 -9.58
C ASP A 124 3.58 -4.04 -8.85
N SER A 125 3.60 -2.97 -8.06
CA SER A 125 4.76 -2.51 -7.32
C SER A 125 4.36 -1.63 -6.15
N TRP A 126 5.25 -1.52 -5.17
CA TRP A 126 5.07 -0.64 -4.03
C TRP A 126 6.43 -0.12 -3.55
N GLN A 127 6.43 0.98 -2.82
CA GLN A 127 7.62 1.50 -2.16
C GLN A 127 7.26 2.13 -0.81
N MET A 128 8.22 2.15 0.11
CA MET A 128 8.10 2.93 1.33
C MET A 128 8.11 4.43 0.96
N ALA A 129 7.16 5.19 1.49
CA ALA A 129 7.14 6.66 1.32
C ALA A 129 7.57 7.38 2.60
N SER A 130 7.22 6.84 3.77
CA SER A 130 7.73 7.31 5.05
C SER A 130 7.57 6.22 6.12
N LYS A 131 8.70 5.72 6.64
CA LYS A 131 8.69 4.76 7.75
C LYS A 131 8.27 5.41 9.06
N ALA A 132 7.24 4.88 9.73
CA ALA A 132 6.81 5.35 11.03
C ALA A 132 7.57 4.63 12.15
N LEU A 133 8.35 5.39 12.92
CA LEU A 133 9.12 4.87 14.06
C LEU A 133 8.27 4.64 15.32
N ARG A 134 7.14 5.33 15.42
CA ARG A 134 6.17 5.19 16.51
C ARG A 134 4.86 4.64 15.96
N PRO A 135 4.20 3.70 16.67
CA PRO A 135 2.88 3.23 16.27
C PRO A 135 1.85 4.35 16.38
N LEU A 136 0.74 4.19 15.65
CA LEU A 136 -0.49 4.94 15.94
C LEU A 136 -1.03 4.58 17.33
N PRO A 137 -1.82 5.46 17.98
CA PRO A 137 -2.45 5.18 19.26
C PRO A 137 -3.30 3.90 19.28
#